data_AF-A0A2S4JZ27-F1
#
_entry.id   AF-A0A2S4JZ27-F1
#
_cell.length_a   1.000
_cell.length_b   1.000
_cell.length_c   1.000
_cell.angle_alpha   90.00
_cell.angle_beta   90.00
_cell.angle_gamma   90.00
#
_symmetry.space_group_name_H-M   'P 1'
#
loop_
_entity.id
_entity.type
_entity.pdbx_description
1 polymer ?
#
loop_
_entity_poly.entity_id
_entity_poly.type
_entity_poly.pdbx_seq_one_letter_code
_entity_poly.pdbx_strand_id
1 'polypeptide(L)'
;MGKRGNRSRNRGQQNQNRPRPPKKKKAIPFDPEKHLLPPAPPEREYGACPLSGEEIDDIVNAIAHPQTGAPVRFESVIQSLRDQESEELAEDERLAYLGRGNFGIVKIEKKGRNRPELVVRKYFHYEDTHDKQRWRRELAPGISRDYIPNPQPLADLYSPEELAAFPRFDATSSAVNISRS
;
A
#
# COMPACT_ATOMS: atom_id res chain seq x y z
N MET A 1 -80.91 30.30 -21.50
CA MET A 1 -81.13 29.66 -20.18
C MET A 1 -80.52 28.27 -20.24
N GLY A 2 -79.68 27.73 -19.36
CA GLY A 2 -79.11 28.14 -18.08
C GLY A 2 -78.26 26.96 -17.55
N LYS A 3 -77.04 27.28 -17.10
CA LYS A 3 -76.21 26.67 -16.03
C LYS A 3 -76.02 25.14 -15.85
N ARG A 4 -74.71 24.79 -15.90
CA ARG A 4 -73.85 24.10 -14.90
C ARG A 4 -73.98 22.59 -14.64
N GLY A 5 -72.83 21.92 -14.71
CA GLY A 5 -72.58 20.61 -14.09
C GLY A 5 -71.13 20.13 -14.25
N ASN A 6 -70.22 20.67 -13.43
CA ASN A 6 -68.80 20.30 -13.32
C ASN A 6 -68.65 18.94 -12.58
N ARG A 7 -67.76 18.04 -13.04
CA ARG A 7 -67.10 16.96 -12.25
C ARG A 7 -66.03 16.30 -13.15
N SER A 8 -64.80 16.81 -13.18
CA SER A 8 -63.68 16.37 -12.33
C SER A 8 -63.49 14.84 -12.29
N ARG A 9 -62.39 14.38 -12.89
CA ARG A 9 -61.46 13.42 -12.26
C ARG A 9 -60.09 13.55 -12.94
N ASN A 10 -59.27 14.40 -12.31
CA ASN A 10 -57.82 14.39 -12.42
C ASN A 10 -57.31 12.94 -12.35
N ARG A 11 -56.76 12.45 -13.46
CA ARG A 11 -55.79 11.35 -13.43
C ARG A 11 -54.52 11.93 -12.83
N GLY A 12 -54.47 11.93 -11.51
CA GLY A 12 -53.32 12.34 -10.73
C GLY A 12 -52.10 11.59 -11.23
N GLN A 13 -51.12 12.36 -11.68
CA GLN A 13 -49.73 11.96 -11.75
C GLN A 13 -49.32 11.45 -10.37
N GLN A 14 -49.40 10.14 -10.15
CA GLN A 14 -48.84 9.51 -8.96
C GLN A 14 -47.33 9.37 -9.17
N ASN A 15 -46.66 10.47 -8.85
CA ASN A 15 -45.49 10.52 -7.96
C ASN A 15 -44.48 9.37 -8.12
N GLN A 16 -43.58 9.49 -9.10
CA GLN A 16 -42.41 8.61 -9.31
C GLN A 16 -41.26 8.85 -8.30
N ASN A 17 -41.48 9.57 -7.21
CA ASN A 17 -40.48 9.88 -6.18
C ASN A 17 -40.75 9.17 -4.85
N ARG A 18 -40.99 7.86 -4.86
CA ARG A 18 -40.85 7.07 -3.62
C ARG A 18 -39.38 6.67 -3.46
N PRO A 19 -38.65 7.22 -2.47
CA PRO A 19 -37.31 6.74 -2.17
C PRO A 19 -37.38 5.25 -1.84
N ARG A 20 -36.59 4.44 -2.56
CA ARG A 20 -36.48 3.01 -2.26
C ARG A 20 -35.99 2.89 -0.81
N PRO A 21 -36.67 2.11 0.06
CA PRO A 21 -36.17 1.90 1.40
C PRO A 21 -34.74 1.34 1.30
N PRO A 22 -33.81 1.81 2.14
CA PRO A 22 -32.44 1.33 2.09
C PRO A 22 -32.47 -0.18 2.30
N LYS A 23 -32.01 -0.94 1.29
CA LYS A 23 -31.83 -2.38 1.43
C LYS A 23 -30.86 -2.56 2.60
N LYS A 24 -31.36 -3.07 3.73
CA LYS A 24 -30.52 -3.45 4.87
C LYS A 24 -29.51 -4.45 4.34
N LYS A 25 -28.26 -4.02 4.15
CA LYS A 25 -27.17 -4.92 3.79
C LYS A 25 -27.04 -5.90 4.94
N LYS A 26 -27.35 -7.18 4.71
CA LYS A 26 -27.08 -8.22 5.70
C LYS A 26 -25.56 -8.21 5.90
N ALA A 27 -25.11 -8.00 7.14
CA ALA A 27 -23.71 -8.17 7.47
C ALA A 27 -23.37 -9.65 7.20
N ILE A 28 -22.32 -9.89 6.44
CA ILE A 28 -21.80 -11.25 6.26
C ILE A 28 -21.15 -11.61 7.60
N PRO A 29 -21.60 -12.67 8.29
CA PRO A 29 -20.97 -13.11 9.53
C PRO A 29 -19.52 -13.48 9.26
N PHE A 30 -18.61 -13.02 10.12
CA PHE A 30 -17.20 -13.40 10.04
C PHE A 30 -17.05 -14.86 10.46
N ASP A 31 -16.74 -15.72 9.50
CA ASP A 31 -16.39 -17.12 9.74
C ASP A 31 -14.86 -17.29 9.70
N PRO A 32 -14.20 -17.56 10.85
CA PRO A 32 -12.74 -17.71 10.91
C PRO A 32 -12.22 -18.88 10.07
N GLU A 33 -13.03 -19.91 9.79
CA GLU A 33 -12.62 -21.03 8.93
C GLU A 33 -12.60 -20.66 7.45
N LYS A 34 -13.42 -19.67 7.05
CA LYS A 34 -13.52 -19.18 5.67
C LYS A 34 -12.70 -17.92 5.41
N HIS A 35 -12.25 -17.25 6.47
CA HIS A 35 -11.43 -16.03 6.44
C HIS A 35 -10.04 -16.27 7.01
N LEU A 36 -9.37 -17.32 6.53
CA LEU A 36 -8.00 -17.63 6.92
C LEU A 36 -7.02 -16.60 6.33
N LEU A 37 -6.24 -15.98 7.20
CA LEU A 37 -5.09 -15.18 6.79
C LEU A 37 -4.04 -16.10 6.14
N PRO A 38 -3.25 -15.59 5.18
CA PRO A 38 -2.08 -16.32 4.72
C PRO A 38 -1.20 -16.71 5.92
N PRO A 39 -0.58 -17.90 5.91
CA PRO A 39 0.38 -18.25 6.95
C PRO A 39 1.46 -17.17 7.00
N ALA A 40 1.97 -16.93 8.21
CA ALA A 40 3.09 -16.02 8.40
C ALA A 40 4.25 -16.45 7.48
N PRO A 41 4.97 -15.49 6.87
CA PRO A 41 6.14 -15.83 6.09
C PRO A 41 7.13 -16.60 6.98
N PRO A 42 7.79 -17.65 6.46
CA PRO A 42 8.73 -18.42 7.26
C PRO A 42 9.89 -17.52 7.72
N GLU A 43 10.33 -17.69 8.96
CA GLU A 43 11.56 -17.08 9.45
C GLU A 43 12.73 -17.60 8.61
N ARG A 44 13.58 -16.68 8.14
CA ARG A 44 14.73 -16.99 7.28
C ARG A 44 15.96 -16.34 7.88
N GLU A 45 17.04 -17.09 7.95
CA GLU A 45 18.35 -16.56 8.32
C GLU A 45 18.99 -15.92 7.09
N TYR A 46 19.36 -14.65 7.23
CA TYR A 46 20.14 -13.92 6.23
C TYR A 46 21.60 -13.92 6.66
N GLY A 47 22.51 -13.97 5.69
CA GLY A 47 23.94 -13.86 5.97
C GLY A 47 24.30 -12.52 6.60
N ALA A 48 25.52 -12.44 7.15
CA ALA A 48 26.04 -11.20 7.70
C ALA A 48 26.09 -10.07 6.67
N CYS A 49 25.86 -8.84 7.14
CA CYS A 49 25.97 -7.61 6.39
C CYS A 49 27.36 -7.49 5.75
N PRO A 50 27.48 -7.31 4.42
CA PRO A 50 28.78 -7.23 3.76
C PRO A 50 29.57 -5.95 4.10
N LEU A 51 28.92 -4.93 4.68
CA LEU A 51 29.58 -3.68 5.09
C LEU A 51 30.09 -3.75 6.54
N SER A 52 29.27 -4.18 7.49
CA SER A 52 29.63 -4.20 8.91
C SER A 52 30.10 -5.56 9.42
N GLY A 53 29.81 -6.65 8.70
CA GLY A 53 30.05 -8.02 9.15
C GLY A 53 29.07 -8.52 10.22
N GLU A 54 28.11 -7.71 10.63
CA GLU A 54 27.12 -8.04 11.66
C GLU A 54 25.85 -8.65 11.05
N GLU A 55 25.04 -9.32 11.86
CA GLU A 55 23.75 -9.86 11.43
C GLU A 55 22.77 -8.76 10.99
N ILE A 56 21.83 -9.12 10.12
CA ILE A 56 20.81 -8.19 9.63
C ILE A 56 19.63 -8.24 10.59
N ASP A 57 19.48 -7.18 11.38
CA ASP A 57 18.43 -6.99 12.37
C ASP A 57 17.04 -6.75 11.74
N ASP A 58 17.00 -5.96 10.67
CA ASP A 58 15.77 -5.65 9.95
C ASP A 58 15.92 -5.86 8.44
N ILE A 59 15.53 -7.06 8.00
CA ILE A 59 15.57 -7.41 6.57
C ILE A 59 14.57 -6.60 5.73
N VAL A 60 13.47 -6.12 6.32
CA VAL A 60 12.44 -5.36 5.58
C VAL A 60 12.99 -4.00 5.18
N ASN A 61 13.81 -3.40 6.05
CA ASN A 61 14.49 -2.14 5.79
C ASN A 61 15.88 -2.29 5.13
N ALA A 62 16.34 -3.53 4.90
CA ALA A 62 17.64 -3.77 4.27
C ALA A 62 17.70 -3.28 2.81
N ILE A 63 18.89 -2.86 2.41
CA ILE A 63 19.19 -2.37 1.06
C ILE A 63 20.07 -3.39 0.33
N ALA A 64 19.85 -3.58 -0.98
CA ALA A 64 20.72 -4.45 -1.77
C ALA A 64 22.11 -3.83 -1.95
N HIS A 65 23.16 -4.61 -1.72
CA HIS A 65 24.53 -4.19 -2.00
C HIS A 65 24.72 -4.00 -3.53
N PRO A 66 25.33 -2.89 -4.00
CA PRO A 66 25.38 -2.57 -5.43
C PRO A 66 26.09 -3.62 -6.29
N GLN A 67 27.08 -4.32 -5.72
CA GLN A 67 27.90 -5.29 -6.46
C GLN A 67 27.43 -6.74 -6.31
N THR A 68 26.89 -7.10 -5.13
CA THR A 68 26.61 -8.50 -4.78
C THR A 68 25.11 -8.81 -4.72
N GLY A 69 24.25 -7.78 -4.65
CA GLY A 69 22.81 -7.93 -4.45
C GLY A 69 22.42 -8.48 -3.06
N ALA A 70 23.41 -8.75 -2.20
CA ALA A 70 23.20 -9.24 -0.85
C ALA A 70 22.51 -8.15 0.01
N PRO A 71 21.66 -8.53 0.97
CA PRO A 71 21.04 -7.57 1.87
C PRO A 71 22.10 -6.92 2.77
N VAL A 72 21.98 -5.61 2.97
CA VAL A 72 22.86 -4.77 3.78
C VAL A 72 22.01 -4.00 4.79
N ARG A 73 22.51 -3.82 6.01
CA ARG A 73 21.85 -2.96 7.00
C ARG A 73 21.79 -1.53 6.46
N PHE A 74 20.63 -0.90 6.62
CA PHE A 74 20.39 0.47 6.18
C PHE A 74 21.38 1.46 6.83
N GLU A 75 21.63 1.29 8.13
CA GLU A 75 22.57 2.12 8.87
C GLU A 75 24.01 2.01 8.36
N SER A 76 24.46 0.80 8.02
CA SER A 76 25.81 0.59 7.49
C SER A 76 26.01 1.31 6.16
N VAL A 77 24.97 1.39 5.33
CA VAL A 77 25.01 2.17 4.07
C VAL A 77 25.15 3.66 4.36
N ILE A 78 24.36 4.19 5.30
CA ILE A 78 24.46 5.61 5.70
C ILE A 78 25.86 5.92 6.23
N GLN A 79 26.40 5.09 7.10
CA GLN A 79 27.73 5.28 7.67
C GLN A 79 28.80 5.21 6.58
N SER A 80 28.74 4.19 5.71
CA SER A 80 29.68 4.06 4.59
C SER A 80 29.66 5.27 3.66
N LEU A 81 28.47 5.76 3.28
CA LEU A 81 28.34 6.95 2.45
C LEU A 81 28.81 8.22 3.18
N ARG A 82 28.57 8.32 4.48
CA ARG A 82 29.03 9.45 5.29
C ARG A 82 30.55 9.48 5.41
N ASP A 83 31.18 8.32 5.59
CA ASP A 83 32.64 8.21 5.69
C ASP A 83 33.32 8.48 4.34
N GLN A 84 32.68 8.10 3.23
CA GLN A 84 33.15 8.43 1.87
C GLN A 84 33.05 9.93 1.56
N GLU A 85 32.00 10.60 2.06
CA GLU A 85 31.68 11.98 1.74
C GLU A 85 32.05 12.97 2.85
N SER A 86 32.73 12.51 3.91
CA SER A 86 33.00 13.34 5.10
C SER A 86 33.88 14.55 4.78
N GLU A 87 34.73 14.46 3.75
CA GLU A 87 35.57 15.57 3.29
C GLU A 87 34.79 16.59 2.43
N GLU A 88 33.68 16.18 1.80
CA GLU A 88 32.86 17.02 0.91
C GLU A 88 31.59 17.58 1.58
N LEU A 89 31.22 17.08 2.76
CA LEU A 89 30.02 17.49 3.48
C LEU A 89 30.24 18.83 4.20
N ALA A 90 29.56 19.88 3.74
CA ALA A 90 29.54 21.16 4.44
C ALA A 90 28.70 21.09 5.74
N GLU A 91 28.93 22.02 6.67
CA GLU A 91 28.23 22.05 7.98
C GLU A 91 26.70 22.17 7.87
N ASP A 92 26.20 22.77 6.79
CA ASP A 92 24.78 22.97 6.53
C ASP A 92 24.15 21.89 5.62
N GLU A 93 24.93 20.86 5.31
CA GLU A 93 24.55 19.73 4.48
C GLU A 93 24.31 18.47 5.32
N ARG A 94 23.39 17.61 4.87
CA ARG A 94 23.07 16.35 5.54
C ARG A 94 22.89 15.24 4.52
N LEU A 95 23.35 14.04 4.85
CA LEU A 95 23.02 12.84 4.08
C LEU A 95 21.58 12.41 4.43
N ALA A 96 20.75 12.20 3.41
CA ALA A 96 19.36 11.79 3.55
C ALA A 96 19.02 10.66 2.58
N TYR A 97 18.08 9.80 2.98
CA TYR A 97 17.49 8.82 2.09
C TYR A 97 16.34 9.46 1.31
N LEU A 98 16.39 9.33 -0.01
CA LEU A 98 15.44 9.94 -0.95
C LEU A 98 14.37 8.95 -1.43
N GLY A 99 14.52 7.66 -1.09
CA GLY A 99 13.60 6.60 -1.48
C GLY A 99 14.11 5.78 -2.67
N ARG A 100 13.51 4.59 -2.84
CA ARG A 100 13.83 3.65 -3.94
C ARG A 100 15.32 3.29 -4.04
N GLY A 101 16.00 3.15 -2.91
CA GLY A 101 17.43 2.83 -2.90
C GLY A 101 18.36 4.01 -3.20
N ASN A 102 17.82 5.24 -3.21
CA ASN A 102 18.61 6.45 -3.47
C ASN A 102 18.89 7.21 -2.19
N PHE A 103 20.14 7.66 -2.05
CA PHE A 103 20.58 8.58 -1.00
C PHE A 103 21.00 9.89 -1.65
N GLY A 104 21.13 10.94 -0.85
CA GLY A 104 21.64 12.20 -1.36
C GLY A 104 22.04 13.16 -0.27
N ILE A 105 22.91 14.09 -0.62
CA ILE A 105 23.26 15.21 0.23
C ILE A 105 22.24 16.32 0.00
N VAL A 106 21.56 16.71 1.07
CA VAL A 106 20.53 17.74 1.07
C VAL A 106 20.96 18.96 1.86
N LYS A 107 20.52 20.13 1.39
CA LYS A 107 20.75 21.43 2.01
C LYS A 107 19.44 22.19 2.06
N ILE A 108 19.25 22.97 3.12
CA ILE A 108 18.09 23.86 3.24
C ILE A 108 18.52 25.26 2.83
N GLU A 109 17.98 25.75 1.72
CA GLU A 109 18.23 27.11 1.25
C GLU A 109 17.11 28.06 1.69
N LYS A 110 17.49 29.26 2.13
CA LYS A 110 16.54 30.35 2.43
C LYS A 110 16.71 31.44 1.37
N LYS A 111 15.85 31.44 0.35
CA LYS A 111 15.83 32.50 -0.67
C LYS A 111 15.00 33.70 -0.17
N GLY A 112 15.64 34.62 0.55
CA GLY A 112 15.04 35.89 0.99
C GLY A 112 13.86 35.71 1.94
N ARG A 113 12.71 36.36 1.65
CA ARG A 113 11.48 36.27 2.47
C ARG A 113 10.65 34.99 2.23
N ASN A 114 11.10 34.08 1.37
CA ASN A 114 10.36 32.86 1.04
C ASN A 114 10.60 31.75 2.06
N ARG A 115 9.70 30.75 2.02
CA ARG A 115 9.80 29.54 2.84
C ARG A 115 11.10 28.78 2.53
N PRO A 116 11.71 28.10 3.53
CA PRO A 116 12.90 27.28 3.31
C PRO A 116 12.63 26.21 2.25
N GLU A 117 13.55 26.06 1.31
CA GLU A 117 13.51 25.08 0.22
C GLU A 117 14.55 23.99 0.48
N LEU A 118 14.15 22.72 0.38
CA LEU A 118 15.07 21.58 0.48
C LEU A 118 15.64 21.30 -0.91
N VAL A 119 16.96 21.43 -1.07
CA VAL A 119 17.66 21.20 -2.32
C VAL A 119 18.56 19.98 -2.17
N VAL A 120 18.54 19.07 -3.15
CA VAL A 120 19.45 17.93 -3.22
C VAL A 120 20.67 18.34 -4.03
N ARG A 121 21.86 18.38 -3.40
CA ARG A 121 23.13 18.72 -4.06
C ARG A 121 23.69 17.54 -4.87
N LYS A 122 23.67 16.34 -4.28
CA LYS A 122 24.29 15.13 -4.83
C LYS A 122 23.37 13.94 -4.64
N TYR A 123 23.27 13.09 -5.64
CA TYR A 123 22.50 11.84 -5.62
C TYR A 123 23.44 10.64 -5.62
N PHE A 124 23.13 9.65 -4.80
CA PHE A 124 23.77 8.34 -4.76
C PHE A 124 22.73 7.29 -5.10
N HIS A 125 22.83 6.73 -6.30
CA HIS A 125 22.03 5.58 -6.70
C HIS A 125 22.71 4.33 -6.13
N TYR A 126 22.25 3.89 -4.96
CA TYR A 126 22.87 2.78 -4.25
C TYR A 126 22.25 1.44 -4.65
N GLU A 127 20.94 1.41 -4.84
CA GLU A 127 20.21 0.22 -5.29
C GLU A 127 19.43 0.53 -6.58
N ASP A 128 19.45 -0.40 -7.54
CA ASP A 128 18.60 -0.30 -8.73
C ASP A 128 17.16 -0.65 -8.36
N THR A 129 16.24 0.26 -8.69
CA THR A 129 14.80 0.09 -8.46
C THR A 129 14.21 -1.08 -9.27
N HIS A 130 14.85 -1.46 -10.38
CA HIS A 130 14.35 -2.52 -11.27
C HIS A 130 14.85 -3.91 -10.88
N ASP A 131 15.87 -3.99 -10.02
CA ASP A 131 16.46 -5.24 -9.61
C ASP A 131 15.60 -5.95 -8.56
N LYS A 132 15.00 -7.06 -9.00
CA LYS A 132 14.13 -7.88 -8.16
C LYS A 132 14.95 -8.91 -7.42
N GLN A 133 15.61 -8.48 -6.36
CA GLN A 133 16.38 -9.38 -5.50
C GLN A 133 15.49 -10.51 -4.97
N ARG A 134 15.99 -11.75 -5.04
CA ARG A 134 15.23 -12.94 -4.65
C ARG A 134 14.73 -12.83 -3.21
N TRP A 135 15.59 -12.40 -2.30
CA TRP A 135 15.28 -12.24 -0.88
C TRP A 135 14.15 -11.23 -0.62
N ARG A 136 14.00 -10.17 -1.43
CA ARG A 136 12.86 -9.23 -1.31
C ARG A 136 11.52 -9.85 -1.71
N ARG A 137 11.52 -10.76 -2.67
CA ARG A 137 10.29 -11.46 -3.11
C ARG A 137 9.79 -12.42 -2.04
N GLU A 138 10.71 -12.93 -1.23
CA GLU A 138 10.40 -13.87 -0.14
C GLU A 138 9.70 -13.19 1.04
N LEU A 139 9.86 -11.88 1.21
CA LEU A 139 9.23 -11.09 2.29
C LEU A 139 7.74 -10.80 2.07
N ALA A 140 7.22 -10.99 0.86
CA ALA A 140 5.82 -10.66 0.51
C ALA A 140 4.98 -11.95 0.30
N PRO A 141 4.54 -12.63 1.37
CA PRO A 141 3.85 -13.91 1.27
C PRO A 141 2.45 -13.84 0.62
N GLY A 142 1.87 -12.66 0.40
CA GLY A 142 0.49 -12.52 -0.08
C GLY A 142 0.29 -12.18 -1.57
N ILE A 143 1.34 -11.84 -2.32
CA ILE A 143 1.28 -11.50 -3.76
C ILE A 143 2.24 -12.38 -4.57
N SER A 144 3.00 -13.24 -3.89
CA SER A 144 3.83 -14.25 -4.51
C SER A 144 2.98 -15.13 -5.44
N ARG A 145 3.47 -15.34 -6.67
CA ARG A 145 2.86 -16.25 -7.65
C ARG A 145 2.73 -17.69 -7.12
N ASP A 146 3.48 -18.00 -6.07
CA ASP A 146 3.57 -19.31 -5.44
C ASP A 146 2.76 -19.38 -4.14
N TYR A 147 1.93 -18.36 -3.83
CA TYR A 147 1.00 -18.43 -2.70
C TYR A 147 -0.11 -19.46 -3.00
N ILE A 148 -0.07 -20.56 -2.25
CA ILE A 148 -1.09 -21.60 -2.24
C ILE A 148 -2.06 -21.24 -1.11
N PRO A 149 -3.27 -20.74 -1.40
CA PRO A 149 -4.26 -20.46 -0.36
C PRO A 149 -4.57 -21.74 0.39
N ASN A 150 -4.56 -21.68 1.72
CA ASN A 150 -5.00 -22.78 2.57
C ASN A 150 -6.34 -22.36 3.19
N PRO A 151 -7.47 -23.04 2.89
CA PRO A 151 -7.59 -24.34 2.22
C PRO A 151 -7.71 -24.25 0.69
N GLN A 152 -7.35 -25.36 0.01
CA GLN A 152 -7.62 -25.56 -1.41
C GLN A 152 -8.74 -26.59 -1.64
N PRO A 153 -9.67 -26.34 -2.58
CA PRO A 153 -9.83 -25.12 -3.37
C PRO A 153 -10.68 -24.07 -2.64
N LEU A 154 -10.38 -22.78 -2.85
CA LEU A 154 -11.13 -21.65 -2.26
C LEU A 154 -12.64 -21.69 -2.58
N ALA A 155 -13.00 -22.31 -3.71
CA ALA A 155 -14.39 -22.49 -4.13
C ALA A 155 -15.23 -23.32 -3.16
N ASP A 156 -14.60 -24.23 -2.40
CA ASP A 156 -15.30 -25.13 -1.48
C ASP A 156 -15.59 -24.47 -0.13
N LEU A 157 -15.04 -23.28 0.14
CA LEU A 157 -15.31 -22.52 1.37
C LEU A 157 -16.73 -21.95 1.42
N TYR A 158 -17.36 -21.73 0.26
CA TYR A 158 -18.64 -21.05 0.16
C TYR A 158 -19.65 -21.91 -0.59
N SER A 159 -20.83 -22.06 0.00
CA SER A 159 -21.96 -22.66 -0.69
C SER A 159 -22.41 -21.78 -1.87
N PRO A 160 -23.07 -22.37 -2.89
CA PRO A 160 -23.64 -21.60 -4.00
C PRO A 160 -24.60 -20.47 -3.55
N GLU A 161 -25.30 -20.67 -2.43
CA GLU A 161 -26.20 -19.68 -1.84
C GLU A 161 -25.45 -18.48 -1.24
N GLU A 162 -24.33 -18.73 -0.56
CA GLU A 162 -23.45 -17.68 -0.03
C GLU A 162 -22.79 -16.90 -1.16
N LEU A 163 -22.34 -17.59 -2.21
CA LEU A 163 -21.79 -16.96 -3.41
C LEU A 163 -22.80 -16.03 -4.10
N ALA A 164 -24.07 -16.43 -4.16
CA ALA A 164 -25.14 -15.61 -4.70
C ALA A 164 -25.48 -14.40 -3.82
N ALA A 165 -25.21 -14.50 -2.51
CA ALA A 165 -25.41 -13.43 -1.54
C ALA A 165 -24.25 -12.42 -1.51
N PHE A 166 -23.08 -12.75 -2.07
CA PHE A 166 -21.97 -11.82 -2.13
C PHE A 166 -22.35 -10.53 -2.88
N PRO A 167 -21.93 -9.37 -2.37
CA PRO A 167 -22.16 -8.11 -3.06
C PRO A 167 -21.45 -8.18 -4.42
N ARG A 168 -22.24 -8.20 -5.48
CA ARG A 168 -21.72 -8.04 -6.83
C ARG A 168 -21.14 -6.62 -6.94
N PHE A 169 -19.82 -6.53 -6.96
CA PHE A 169 -19.11 -5.31 -7.32
C PHE A 169 -19.18 -5.15 -8.85
N ASP A 170 -20.39 -4.94 -9.35
CA ASP A 170 -20.59 -4.50 -10.73
C ASP A 170 -20.07 -3.05 -10.82
N ALA A 171 -19.54 -2.66 -11.98
CA ALA A 171 -18.90 -1.37 -12.25
C ALA A 171 -19.79 -0.11 -12.03
N THR A 172 -21.02 -0.28 -11.56
CA THR A 172 -21.97 0.77 -11.20
C THR A 172 -22.17 0.94 -9.69
N SER A 173 -21.51 0.12 -8.85
CA SER A 173 -21.58 0.25 -7.39
C SER A 173 -20.70 1.40 -6.89
N SER A 174 -21.36 2.46 -6.45
CA SER A 174 -20.73 3.66 -5.89
C SER A 174 -19.91 3.29 -4.65
N ALA A 175 -18.67 3.78 -4.62
CA ALA A 175 -17.73 3.59 -3.53
C ALA A 175 -18.38 3.90 -2.17
N VAL A 176 -18.26 2.96 -1.23
CA VAL A 176 -18.63 3.18 0.17
C VAL A 176 -17.54 4.09 0.76
N ASN A 177 -17.91 5.35 1.02
CA ASN A 177 -17.10 6.25 1.84
C ASN A 177 -16.97 5.64 3.24
N ILE A 178 -15.79 5.13 3.56
CA ILE A 178 -15.40 4.76 4.91
C ILE A 178 -15.06 6.06 5.62
N SER A 179 -16.03 6.58 6.38
CA SER A 179 -15.78 7.66 7.33
C SER A 179 -14.84 7.13 8.41
N ARG A 180 -13.61 7.64 8.42
CA ARG A 180 -12.64 7.45 9.51
C ARG A 180 -13.16 8.20 10.74
N SER A 181 -13.34 7.48 11.84
CA SER A 181 -13.41 8.02 13.20
C SER A 181 -12.00 8.21 13.75
#